data_AF-A0A947NUJ2-F1
#
_entry.id   AF-A0A947NUJ2-F1
#
_cell.length_a   1.000
_cell.length_b   1.000
_cell.length_c   1.000
_cell.angle_alpha   90.00
_cell.angle_beta   90.00
_cell.angle_gamma   90.00
#
_symmetry.space_group_name_H-M   'P 1'
#
loop_
_entity.id
_entity.type
_entity.pdbx_description
1 polymer ?
#
loop_
_entity_poly.entity_id
_entity_poly.type
_entity_poly.pdbx_seq_one_letter_code
_entity_poly.pdbx_strand_id
1 'polypeptide(L)'
;MEKSSPGDNTGTPVRNYRNVPHYEIQILSRSPELEFIASTIESVLCRLGFSGQDVDFMDKDAARLLELFIDQYHFKDPELKFVDEAQEQGYAVLSEVIEEDLSDIPKEDLVRVMATTYRALQRRTKGGDEYLRFINEYVGD
;
A
#
# COMPACT_ATOMS: atom_id res chain seq x y z
N MET A 1 -41.43 16.37 28.86
CA MET A 1 -40.66 16.89 27.71
C MET A 1 -39.25 16.37 27.86
N GLU A 2 -38.95 15.31 27.10
CA GLU A 2 -37.67 14.63 27.06
C GLU A 2 -36.57 15.57 26.58
N LYS A 3 -35.42 15.53 27.24
CA LYS A 3 -34.19 16.13 26.75
C LYS A 3 -33.55 15.17 25.76
N SER A 4 -33.55 15.51 24.48
CA SER A 4 -32.79 14.79 23.47
C SER A 4 -31.30 15.06 23.65
N SER A 5 -30.52 14.00 23.87
CA SER A 5 -29.05 14.02 23.92
C SER A 5 -28.46 14.39 22.55
N PRO A 6 -27.38 15.17 22.50
CA PRO A 6 -26.61 15.37 21.28
C PRO A 6 -25.50 14.31 21.16
N GLY A 7 -25.34 13.78 19.95
CA GLY A 7 -24.07 13.21 19.50
C GLY A 7 -24.05 11.69 19.43
N ASP A 8 -24.29 11.17 18.22
CA ASP A 8 -23.58 9.99 17.77
C ASP A 8 -23.11 10.25 16.33
N ASN A 9 -21.98 10.93 16.22
CA ASN A 9 -21.25 11.08 14.96
C ASN A 9 -20.40 9.81 14.80
N THR A 10 -21.03 8.71 14.40
CA THR A 10 -20.36 7.43 14.11
C THR A 10 -19.67 7.42 12.75
N GLY A 11 -18.98 8.51 12.42
CA GLY A 11 -18.01 8.49 11.33
C GLY A 11 -16.79 7.71 11.79
N THR A 12 -16.45 6.61 11.11
CA THR A 12 -15.14 5.96 11.31
C THR A 12 -14.07 7.05 11.18
N PRO A 13 -13.18 7.23 12.17
CA PRO A 13 -12.17 8.27 12.10
C PRO A 13 -11.37 8.12 10.80
N VAL A 14 -11.29 9.21 10.03
CA VAL A 14 -10.55 9.21 8.77
C VAL A 14 -9.10 8.86 9.07
N ARG A 15 -8.63 7.74 8.53
CA ARG A 15 -7.26 7.27 8.73
C ARG A 15 -6.27 8.27 8.17
N ASN A 16 -5.23 8.53 8.94
CA ASN A 16 -4.14 9.38 8.49
C ASN A 16 -2.93 8.51 8.13
N TYR A 17 -2.96 7.93 6.92
CA TYR A 17 -1.87 7.14 6.38
C TYR A 17 -0.55 7.93 6.25
N ARG A 18 -0.62 9.27 6.19
CA ARG A 18 0.58 10.11 6.19
C ARG A 18 1.32 10.05 7.53
N ASN A 19 0.67 9.73 8.65
CA ASN A 19 1.32 9.67 9.96
C ASN A 19 1.92 8.30 10.29
N VAL A 20 1.76 7.31 9.41
CA VAL A 20 2.36 5.99 9.60
C VAL A 20 3.89 6.12 9.57
N PRO A 21 4.62 5.44 10.48
CA PRO A 21 6.07 5.42 10.46
C PRO A 21 6.60 5.01 9.08
N HIS A 22 7.63 5.70 8.59
CA HIS A 22 8.19 5.47 7.27
C HIS A 22 9.70 5.74 7.31
N TYR A 23 10.42 5.20 6.33
CA TYR A 23 11.82 5.54 6.10
C TYR A 23 11.97 6.79 5.25
N GLU A 24 12.99 7.59 5.59
CA GLU A 24 13.53 8.57 4.66
C GLU A 24 14.16 7.84 3.45
N ILE A 25 13.99 8.40 2.25
CA ILE A 25 14.48 7.78 1.00
C ILE A 25 15.99 7.49 1.06
N GLN A 26 16.76 8.35 1.73
CA GLN A 26 18.20 8.20 1.90
C GLN A 26 18.59 7.00 2.78
N ILE A 27 17.72 6.60 3.71
CA ILE A 27 17.94 5.42 4.56
C ILE A 27 17.61 4.17 3.77
N LEU A 28 16.47 4.17 3.08
CA LEU A 28 16.01 3.05 2.26
C LEU A 28 17.05 2.70 1.18
N SER A 29 17.49 3.69 0.39
CA SER A 29 18.49 3.52 -0.69
C SER A 29 19.91 3.16 -0.23
N ARG A 30 20.19 3.16 1.07
CA ARG A 30 21.50 2.76 1.63
C ARG A 30 21.46 1.41 2.32
N SER A 31 20.28 0.80 2.44
CA SER A 31 20.10 -0.50 3.06
C SER A 31 19.68 -1.51 1.99
N PRO A 32 20.55 -2.45 1.60
CA PRO A 32 20.20 -3.48 0.62
C PRO A 32 18.95 -4.29 1.01
N GLU A 33 18.73 -4.50 2.31
CA GLU A 33 17.55 -5.19 2.84
C GLU A 33 16.28 -4.37 2.65
N LEU A 34 16.30 -3.07 2.97
CA LEU A 34 15.13 -2.20 2.78
C LEU A 34 14.84 -1.94 1.31
N GLU A 35 15.89 -1.84 0.49
CA GLU A 35 15.79 -1.75 -0.96
C GLU A 35 15.17 -3.02 -1.55
N PHE A 36 15.58 -4.20 -1.08
CA PHE A 36 14.98 -5.48 -1.49
C PHE A 36 13.49 -5.57 -1.17
N ILE A 37 13.07 -5.14 0.04
CA ILE A 37 11.64 -5.09 0.39
C ILE A 37 10.90 -4.13 -0.55
N ALA A 38 11.46 -2.94 -0.79
CA ALA A 38 10.84 -1.93 -1.64
C ALA A 38 10.71 -2.41 -3.09
N SER A 39 11.78 -2.95 -3.67
CA SER A 39 11.78 -3.48 -5.04
C SER A 39 10.80 -4.63 -5.20
N THR A 40 10.71 -5.52 -4.21
CA THR A 40 9.75 -6.64 -4.23
C THR A 40 8.30 -6.13 -4.27
N ILE A 41 7.95 -5.19 -3.39
CA ILE A 41 6.61 -4.57 -3.39
C ILE A 41 6.34 -3.83 -4.69
N GLU A 42 7.26 -2.99 -5.15
CA GLU A 42 7.11 -2.20 -6.38
C GLU A 42 7.00 -3.07 -7.63
N SER A 43 7.72 -4.19 -7.69
CA SER A 43 7.62 -5.16 -8.78
C SER A 43 6.23 -5.78 -8.86
N VAL A 44 5.62 -6.13 -7.72
CA VAL A 44 4.24 -6.63 -7.69
C VAL A 44 3.26 -5.57 -8.17
N LEU A 45 3.41 -4.32 -7.74
CA LEU A 45 2.57 -3.22 -8.20
C LEU A 45 2.68 -3.02 -9.72
N CYS A 46 3.89 -3.08 -10.28
CA CYS A 46 4.11 -3.02 -11.73
C CYS A 46 3.46 -4.22 -12.45
N ARG A 47 3.64 -5.43 -11.92
CA ARG A 47 3.01 -6.63 -12.49
C ARG A 47 1.50 -6.50 -12.54
N LEU A 48 0.87 -5.98 -11.49
CA LEU A 48 -0.58 -5.71 -11.49
C LEU A 48 -0.94 -4.64 -12.54
N GLY A 49 -0.21 -3.53 -12.58
CA GLY A 49 -0.43 -2.42 -13.53
C GLY A 49 -0.25 -2.75 -15.00
N PHE A 50 0.66 -3.69 -15.32
CA PHE A 50 1.09 -3.97 -16.70
C PHE A 50 0.83 -5.42 -17.15
N SER A 51 0.07 -6.21 -16.38
CA SER A 51 -0.26 -7.61 -16.70
C SER A 51 -1.13 -7.81 -17.96
N GLY A 52 -1.67 -6.73 -18.55
CA GLY A 52 -2.52 -6.80 -19.74
C GLY A 52 -3.91 -7.40 -19.47
N GLN A 53 -4.38 -7.37 -18.22
CA GLN A 53 -5.72 -7.80 -17.83
C GLN A 53 -6.81 -6.81 -18.30
N ASP A 54 -8.07 -7.27 -18.32
CA ASP A 54 -9.23 -6.48 -18.76
C ASP A 54 -9.57 -5.28 -17.84
N VAL A 55 -9.00 -5.26 -16.63
CA VAL A 55 -9.21 -4.19 -15.64
C VAL A 55 -7.92 -3.39 -15.47
N ASP A 56 -8.00 -2.09 -15.71
CA ASP A 56 -6.88 -1.18 -15.51
C ASP A 56 -6.56 -1.06 -14.01
N PHE A 57 -5.33 -1.42 -13.63
CA PHE A 57 -4.78 -1.17 -12.30
C PHE A 57 -3.92 0.09 -12.33
N MET A 58 -4.38 1.15 -11.65
CA MET A 58 -3.78 2.48 -11.67
C MET A 58 -3.14 2.86 -10.33
N ASP A 59 -2.51 4.03 -10.24
CA ASP A 59 -1.87 4.51 -9.01
C ASP A 59 -2.84 4.58 -7.82
N LYS A 60 -4.12 4.89 -8.06
CA LYS A 60 -5.16 4.88 -7.01
C LYS A 60 -5.36 3.48 -6.41
N ASP A 61 -5.25 2.44 -7.24
CA ASP A 61 -5.48 1.05 -6.86
C ASP A 61 -4.24 0.53 -6.12
N ALA A 62 -3.04 0.88 -6.60
CA ALA A 62 -1.79 0.67 -5.88
C ALA A 62 -1.78 1.36 -4.50
N ALA A 63 -2.21 2.62 -4.42
CA ALA A 63 -2.31 3.34 -3.16
C ALA A 63 -3.26 2.63 -2.20
N ARG A 64 -4.45 2.25 -2.71
CA ARG A 64 -5.46 1.58 -1.91
C ARG A 64 -5.02 0.18 -1.46
N LEU A 65 -4.24 -0.53 -2.28
CA LEU A 65 -3.63 -1.81 -1.91
C LEU A 65 -2.63 -1.65 -0.76
N LEU A 66 -1.73 -0.66 -0.83
CA LEU A 66 -0.80 -0.34 0.26
C LEU A 66 -1.54 0.04 1.56
N GLU A 67 -2.64 0.79 1.46
CA GLU A 67 -3.48 1.11 2.61
C GLU A 67 -4.03 -0.14 3.29
N LEU A 68 -4.47 -1.16 2.55
CA LEU A 68 -4.98 -2.41 3.16
C LEU A 68 -3.93 -3.14 3.98
N PHE A 69 -2.68 -3.20 3.51
CA PHE A 69 -1.60 -3.82 4.28
C PHE A 69 -1.22 -2.98 5.50
N ILE A 70 -1.26 -1.65 5.39
CA ILE A 70 -1.10 -0.76 6.54
C ILE A 70 -2.25 -0.96 7.54
N ASP A 71 -3.48 -1.12 7.06
CA ASP A 71 -4.65 -1.41 7.89
C ASP A 71 -4.46 -2.71 8.67
N GLN A 72 -4.04 -3.77 7.99
CA GLN A 72 -3.76 -5.07 8.61
C GLN A 72 -2.58 -5.01 9.61
N TYR A 73 -1.44 -4.45 9.20
CA TYR A 73 -0.21 -4.59 9.96
C TYR A 73 0.06 -3.46 10.94
N HIS A 74 -0.37 -2.23 10.64
CA HIS A 74 -0.18 -1.06 11.51
C HIS A 74 -1.42 -0.81 12.38
N PHE A 75 -2.59 -0.70 11.77
CA PHE A 75 -3.84 -0.42 12.50
C PHE A 75 -4.45 -1.67 13.15
N LYS A 76 -3.95 -2.87 12.80
CA LYS A 76 -4.39 -4.17 13.34
C LYS A 76 -5.88 -4.40 13.12
N ASP A 77 -6.36 -4.00 11.94
CA ASP A 77 -7.73 -4.24 11.54
C ASP A 77 -8.03 -5.75 11.54
N PRO A 78 -9.09 -6.19 12.24
CA PRO A 78 -9.47 -7.60 12.27
C PRO A 78 -10.12 -8.05 10.96
N GLU A 79 -10.68 -7.12 10.19
CA GLU A 79 -11.33 -7.38 8.91
C GLU A 79 -10.96 -6.26 7.92
N LEU A 80 -10.56 -6.67 6.72
CA LEU A 80 -10.25 -5.75 5.63
C LEU A 80 -11.47 -5.54 4.75
N LYS A 81 -11.63 -4.30 4.26
CA LYS A 81 -12.72 -3.91 3.36
C LYS A 81 -12.19 -3.70 1.96
N PHE A 82 -12.52 -4.64 1.09
CA PHE A 82 -12.28 -4.57 -0.34
C PHE A 82 -13.44 -3.84 -1.03
N VAL A 83 -13.13 -3.04 -2.05
CA VAL A 83 -14.13 -2.28 -2.82
C VAL A 83 -14.59 -3.05 -4.06
N ASP A 84 -13.74 -3.93 -4.59
CA ASP A 84 -14.01 -4.79 -5.74
C ASP A 84 -13.09 -6.02 -5.73
N GLU A 85 -13.35 -6.95 -6.66
CA GLU A 85 -12.62 -8.21 -6.81
C GLU A 85 -11.16 -7.99 -7.26
N ALA A 86 -10.90 -6.94 -8.07
CA ALA A 86 -9.54 -6.63 -8.53
C ALA A 86 -8.63 -6.25 -7.34
N GLN A 87 -9.17 -5.50 -6.37
CA GLN A 87 -8.46 -5.17 -5.15
C GLN A 87 -8.18 -6.41 -4.29
N GLU A 88 -9.15 -7.32 -4.17
CA GLU A 88 -8.99 -8.57 -3.42
C GLU A 88 -7.93 -9.47 -4.06
N GLN A 89 -7.95 -9.61 -5.39
CA GLN A 89 -6.95 -10.36 -6.14
C GLN A 89 -5.56 -9.73 -6.00
N GLY A 90 -5.44 -8.40 -6.15
CA GLY A 90 -4.17 -7.70 -5.97
C GLY A 90 -3.59 -7.87 -4.55
N TYR A 91 -4.48 -7.89 -3.55
CA TYR A 91 -4.10 -8.17 -2.16
C TYR A 91 -3.63 -9.61 -1.95
N ALA A 92 -4.32 -10.60 -2.52
CA ALA A 92 -3.88 -11.98 -2.47
C ALA A 92 -2.49 -12.15 -3.09
N VAL A 93 -2.27 -11.57 -4.27
CA VAL A 93 -0.98 -11.64 -4.99
C VAL A 93 0.17 -11.04 -4.18
N LEU A 94 -0.01 -9.85 -3.57
CA LEU A 94 1.03 -9.25 -2.76
C LEU A 94 1.21 -9.98 -1.41
N SER A 95 0.15 -10.57 -0.86
CA SER A 95 0.22 -11.37 0.37
C SER A 95 1.07 -12.62 0.16
N GLU A 96 0.86 -13.33 -0.95
CA GLU A 96 1.66 -14.51 -1.34
C GLU A 96 3.14 -14.15 -1.44
N VAL A 97 3.48 -13.06 -2.13
CA VAL A 97 4.87 -12.57 -2.23
C VAL A 97 5.45 -12.20 -0.87
N ILE A 98 4.66 -11.59 0.02
CA ILE A 98 5.12 -11.28 1.38
C ILE A 98 5.39 -12.56 2.19
N GLU A 99 4.59 -13.60 2.00
CA GLU A 99 4.76 -14.88 2.68
C GLU A 99 5.93 -15.69 2.13
N GLU A 100 6.19 -15.63 0.83
CA GLU A 100 7.26 -16.37 0.17
C GLU A 100 8.61 -15.65 0.29
N ASP A 101 8.67 -14.38 -0.10
CA ASP A 101 9.92 -13.64 -0.28
C ASP A 101 10.29 -12.77 0.94
N LEU A 102 9.31 -12.38 1.75
CA LEU A 102 9.47 -11.42 2.85
C LEU A 102 9.05 -11.97 4.23
N SER A 103 8.95 -13.29 4.39
CA SER A 103 8.45 -13.91 5.62
C SER A 103 9.36 -13.68 6.83
N ASP A 104 10.67 -13.61 6.62
CA ASP A 104 11.65 -13.36 7.67
C ASP A 104 11.79 -11.86 8.03
N ILE A 105 11.14 -10.97 7.27
CA ILE A 105 11.22 -9.53 7.48
C ILE A 105 10.28 -9.11 8.63
N PRO A 106 10.76 -8.29 9.59
CA PRO A 106 9.92 -7.72 10.63
C PRO A 106 8.73 -6.94 10.03
N LYS A 107 7.52 -7.20 10.52
CA LYS A 107 6.31 -6.49 10.04
C LYS A 107 6.40 -4.97 10.20
N GLU A 108 7.20 -4.48 11.15
CA GLU A 108 7.46 -3.04 11.31
C GLU A 108 8.23 -2.46 10.12
N ASP A 109 9.22 -3.17 9.59
CA ASP A 109 10.01 -2.73 8.45
C ASP A 109 9.18 -2.80 7.17
N LEU A 110 8.38 -3.86 7.02
CA LEU A 110 7.41 -3.98 5.94
C LEU A 110 6.43 -2.80 5.91
N VAL A 111 5.82 -2.47 7.05
CA VAL A 111 4.91 -1.31 7.18
C VAL A 111 5.62 -0.01 6.83
N ARG A 112 6.86 0.18 7.29
CA ARG A 112 7.61 1.42 7.03
C ARG A 112 7.97 1.57 5.57
N VAL A 113 8.35 0.48 4.90
CA VAL A 113 8.61 0.50 3.45
C VAL A 113 7.33 0.78 2.69
N MET A 114 6.22 0.09 2.99
CA MET A 114 4.90 0.35 2.38
C MET A 114 4.46 1.80 2.58
N ALA A 115 4.65 2.39 3.76
CA ALA A 115 4.34 3.78 4.03
C ALA A 115 5.26 4.74 3.25
N THR A 116 6.54 4.41 3.06
CA THR A 116 7.46 5.17 2.20
C THR A 116 7.01 5.12 0.73
N THR A 117 6.66 3.94 0.22
CA THR A 117 6.14 3.73 -1.14
C THR A 117 4.82 4.48 -1.34
N TYR A 118 3.87 4.37 -0.41
CA TYR A 118 2.60 5.11 -0.45
C TYR A 118 2.83 6.63 -0.51
N ARG A 119 3.74 7.15 0.33
CA ARG A 119 4.10 8.57 0.30
C ARG A 119 4.76 8.98 -1.02
N ALA A 120 5.58 8.11 -1.62
CA ALA A 120 6.19 8.37 -2.93
C ALA A 120 5.14 8.43 -4.04
N LEU A 121 4.21 7.47 -4.04
CA LEU A 121 3.07 7.41 -4.95
C LEU A 121 2.21 8.68 -4.84
N GLN A 122 1.78 9.04 -3.63
CA GLN A 122 0.93 10.22 -3.38
C GLN A 122 1.58 11.54 -3.83
N ARG A 123 2.91 11.62 -3.91
CA ARG A 123 3.63 12.81 -4.41
C ARG A 123 3.71 12.87 -5.93
N ARG A 124 3.64 11.72 -6.61
CA ARG A 124 3.92 11.59 -8.04
C ARG A 124 2.66 11.46 -8.88
N THR A 125 1.65 10.77 -8.37
CA THR A 125 0.40 10.54 -9.09
C THR A 125 -0.37 11.84 -9.32
N LYS A 126 -1.00 11.95 -10.49
CA LYS A 126 -2.03 12.97 -10.77
C LYS A 126 -3.40 12.32 -11.00
N GLY A 127 -3.54 11.06 -10.62
CA GLY A 127 -4.75 10.26 -10.77
C GLY A 127 -4.70 9.24 -11.91
N GLY A 128 -3.56 9.06 -12.58
CA GLY A 128 -3.34 8.06 -13.63
C GLY A 128 -2.43 6.92 -13.17
N ASP A 129 -1.51 6.53 -14.05
CA ASP A 129 -0.51 5.47 -13.85
C ASP A 129 0.92 6.05 -13.75
N GLU A 130 1.06 7.32 -13.38
CA GLU A 130 2.35 8.03 -13.43
C GLU A 130 3.38 7.43 -12.48
N TYR A 131 2.96 7.01 -11.29
CA TYR A 131 3.85 6.33 -10.35
C TYR A 131 4.24 4.97 -10.91
N LEU A 132 3.27 4.15 -11.32
CA LEU A 132 3.52 2.81 -11.87
C LEU A 132 4.46 2.86 -13.08
N ARG A 133 4.26 3.78 -14.02
CA ARG A 133 5.18 3.99 -15.15
C ARG A 133 6.57 4.38 -14.68
N PHE A 134 6.65 5.29 -13.72
CA PHE A 134 7.93 5.75 -13.17
C PHE A 134 8.70 4.59 -12.53
N ILE A 135 8.09 3.78 -11.66
CA ILE A 135 8.80 2.67 -11.01
C ILE A 135 9.13 1.55 -12.00
N ASN A 136 8.29 1.32 -13.02
CA ASN A 136 8.54 0.32 -14.06
C ASN A 136 9.82 0.59 -14.86
N GLU A 137 10.29 1.84 -14.95
CA GLU A 137 11.60 2.15 -15.55
C GLU A 137 12.79 1.57 -14.76
N TYR A 138 12.59 1.19 -13.49
CA TYR A 138 13.64 0.73 -12.57
C TYR A 138 13.45 -0.72 -12.11
N VAL A 139 12.19 -1.18 -11.99
CA VAL A 139 11.85 -2.53 -11.50
C VAL A 139 11.16 -3.40 -12.55
N GLY A 140 10.82 -2.84 -13.72
CA GLY A 140 10.22 -3.59 -14.81
C GLY A 140 11.29 -4.40 -15.55
N ASP A 141 11.33 -5.71 -15.29
CA ASP A 141 11.99 -6.71 -16.14
C ASP A 141 11.05 -7.18 -17.28
#